data_AF-A0A958GFJ5-F1
#
_entry.id   AF-A0A958GFJ5-F1
#
_cell.length_a   1.000
_cell.length_b   1.000
_cell.length_c   1.000
_cell.angle_alpha   90.00
_cell.angle_beta   90.00
_cell.angle_gamma   90.00
#
_symmetry.space_group_name_H-M   'P 1'
#
loop_
_entity.id
_entity.type
_entity.pdbx_description
1 polymer ?
#
loop_
_entity_poly.entity_id
_entity_poly.type
_entity_poly.pdbx_seq_one_letter_code
_entity_poly.pdbx_strand_id
1 'polypeptide(L)'
;MKVLIFALVIVLTPKQSFSASIDWQTIGEDLELGQADISEGILRSGRITMLRTSLLRFRPEVIIARNYDKQVSNVKQLAVLSKASIVINANFFDEQKNPLGLVIHRGQKLNPIHAGGRTLTGIFKVERNSIGIVHRDSFLPDRVVEAVQAGPRLIVDNEPVAKLNKTSSRRSGICIDRENRLLLFIFTGSFLGITHEELQALLLDDSV
;
A
#
# COMPACT_ATOMS: atom_id res chain seq x y z
N MET A 1 -10.79 -63.86 -9.92
CA MET A 1 -9.94 -62.89 -9.21
C MET A 1 -10.31 -61.51 -9.72
N LYS A 2 -10.95 -60.65 -8.92
CA LYS A 2 -11.37 -59.30 -9.35
C LYS A 2 -10.26 -58.31 -8.99
N VAL A 3 -9.61 -57.72 -10.00
CA VAL A 3 -8.59 -56.69 -9.83
C VAL A 3 -9.31 -55.36 -9.66
N LEU A 4 -9.07 -54.68 -8.53
CA LEU A 4 -9.59 -53.35 -8.25
C LEU A 4 -8.50 -52.33 -8.63
N ILE A 5 -8.72 -51.57 -9.69
CA ILE A 5 -7.83 -50.49 -10.11
C ILE A 5 -8.31 -49.20 -9.43
N PHE A 6 -7.52 -48.65 -8.52
CA PHE A 6 -7.73 -47.30 -8.00
C PHE A 6 -7.07 -46.30 -8.96
N ALA A 7 -7.89 -45.55 -9.69
CA ALA A 7 -7.43 -44.38 -10.43
C ALA A 7 -7.29 -43.20 -9.45
N LEU A 8 -6.06 -42.77 -9.18
CA LEU A 8 -5.77 -41.54 -8.45
C LEU A 8 -6.03 -40.35 -9.39
N VAL A 9 -7.21 -39.73 -9.27
CA VAL A 9 -7.50 -38.47 -9.96
C VAL A 9 -6.85 -37.35 -9.18
N ILE A 10 -5.65 -36.93 -9.61
CA ILE A 10 -5.04 -35.68 -9.16
C ILE A 10 -5.80 -34.55 -9.84
N VAL A 11 -6.79 -33.98 -9.15
CA VAL A 11 -7.42 -32.73 -9.58
C VAL A 11 -6.38 -31.63 -9.35
N LEU A 12 -5.64 -31.28 -10.39
CA LEU A 12 -4.87 -30.04 -10.44
C LEU A 12 -5.89 -28.90 -10.40
N THR A 13 -6.13 -28.33 -9.21
CA THR A 13 -6.91 -27.09 -9.13
C THR A 13 -6.12 -26.02 -9.88
N PRO A 14 -6.71 -25.37 -10.90
CA PRO A 14 -6.04 -24.26 -11.54
C PRO A 14 -5.70 -23.21 -10.48
N LYS A 15 -4.46 -22.67 -10.52
CA LYS A 15 -4.15 -21.45 -9.77
C LYS A 15 -5.16 -20.41 -10.26
N GLN A 16 -6.12 -20.08 -9.41
CA GLN A 16 -7.15 -19.11 -9.71
C GLN A 16 -6.45 -17.76 -9.84
N SER A 17 -6.32 -17.27 -11.07
CA SER A 17 -5.74 -15.96 -11.34
C SER A 17 -6.73 -14.93 -10.83
N PHE A 18 -6.35 -14.25 -9.76
CA PHE A 18 -7.06 -13.09 -9.25
C PHE A 18 -6.82 -11.94 -10.22
N SER A 19 -7.74 -11.72 -11.15
CA SER A 19 -7.72 -10.57 -12.06
C SER A 19 -9.02 -9.81 -11.90
N ALA A 20 -8.90 -8.53 -11.56
CA ALA A 20 -9.99 -7.59 -11.47
C ALA A 20 -9.57 -6.37 -12.28
N SER A 21 -10.28 -6.10 -13.38
CA SER A 21 -10.02 -4.93 -14.21
C SER A 21 -10.33 -3.66 -13.42
N ILE A 22 -9.35 -2.77 -13.29
CA ILE A 22 -9.57 -1.46 -12.67
C ILE A 22 -10.31 -0.54 -13.66
N ASP A 23 -11.46 -0.04 -13.25
CA ASP A 23 -12.18 1.02 -13.96
C ASP A 23 -11.60 2.38 -13.55
N TRP A 24 -10.93 3.06 -14.49
CA TRP A 24 -10.29 4.35 -14.25
C TRP A 24 -11.14 5.50 -14.78
N GLN A 25 -11.37 6.47 -13.90
CA GLN A 25 -12.05 7.71 -14.23
C GLN A 25 -11.18 8.91 -13.87
N THR A 26 -11.01 9.84 -14.79
CA THR A 26 -10.42 11.16 -14.47
C THR A 26 -11.42 11.97 -13.64
N ILE A 27 -11.01 12.35 -12.42
CA ILE A 27 -11.86 13.09 -11.47
C ILE A 27 -11.39 14.52 -11.21
N GLY A 28 -10.27 14.92 -11.81
CA GLY A 28 -9.73 16.26 -11.73
C GLY A 28 -8.48 16.42 -12.59
N GLU A 29 -7.93 17.63 -12.60
CA GLU A 29 -6.63 17.88 -13.22
C GLU A 29 -5.54 17.07 -12.49
N ASP A 30 -4.83 16.19 -13.22
CA ASP A 30 -3.78 15.33 -12.67
C ASP A 30 -4.26 14.37 -11.56
N LEU A 31 -5.53 13.97 -11.60
CA LEU A 31 -6.10 13.02 -10.64
C LEU A 31 -7.08 12.04 -11.29
N GLU A 32 -6.79 10.75 -11.12
CA GLU A 32 -7.62 9.65 -11.57
C GLU A 32 -8.05 8.79 -10.39
N LEU A 33 -9.28 8.27 -10.45
CA LEU A 33 -9.88 7.33 -9.51
C LEU A 33 -10.02 5.98 -10.20
N GLY A 34 -9.38 4.95 -9.64
CA GLY A 34 -9.47 3.57 -10.09
C GLY A 34 -10.28 2.75 -9.10
N GLN A 35 -11.24 1.96 -9.57
CA GLN A 35 -11.99 1.06 -8.70
C GLN A 35 -12.15 -0.33 -9.32
N ALA A 36 -12.09 -1.36 -8.48
CA ALA A 36 -12.50 -2.70 -8.87
C ALA A 36 -13.15 -3.43 -7.69
N ASP A 37 -14.24 -4.12 -8.00
CA ASP A 37 -14.88 -5.04 -7.08
C ASP A 37 -14.24 -6.41 -7.18
N ILE A 38 -13.92 -6.95 -6.02
CA ILE A 38 -13.37 -8.27 -5.81
C ILE A 38 -14.49 -9.10 -5.21
N SER A 39 -14.88 -10.19 -5.87
CA SER A 39 -15.89 -11.09 -5.32
C SER A 39 -15.45 -12.54 -5.43
N GLU A 40 -15.06 -13.11 -4.28
CA GLU A 40 -14.88 -14.55 -4.12
C GLU A 40 -15.80 -15.07 -3.02
N GLY A 41 -17.09 -15.16 -3.33
CA GLY A 41 -18.13 -15.57 -2.39
C GLY A 41 -18.44 -14.54 -1.29
N ILE A 42 -19.29 -14.94 -0.34
CA ILE A 42 -19.89 -14.01 0.65
C ILE A 42 -18.86 -13.49 1.68
N LEU A 43 -17.84 -14.28 2.02
CA LEU A 43 -16.87 -13.95 3.06
C LEU A 43 -15.61 -13.24 2.53
N ARG A 44 -15.39 -13.18 1.22
CA ARG A 44 -14.21 -12.58 0.57
C ARG A 44 -14.62 -11.66 -0.58
N SER A 45 -15.60 -10.80 -0.32
CA SER A 45 -15.96 -9.71 -1.22
C SER A 45 -15.37 -8.38 -0.73
N GLY A 46 -15.00 -7.50 -1.64
CA GLY A 46 -14.50 -6.19 -1.31
C GLY A 46 -14.29 -5.34 -2.54
N ARG A 47 -13.70 -4.18 -2.34
CA ARG A 47 -13.41 -3.20 -3.35
C ARG A 47 -12.02 -2.66 -3.09
N ILE A 48 -11.20 -2.62 -4.13
CA ILE A 48 -10.04 -1.75 -4.13
C ILE A 48 -10.45 -0.38 -4.68
N THR A 49 -9.96 0.67 -4.05
CA THR A 49 -10.06 2.05 -4.56
C THR A 49 -8.66 2.62 -4.62
N MET A 50 -8.31 3.19 -5.76
CA MET A 50 -7.01 3.73 -6.08
C MET A 50 -7.13 5.18 -6.52
N LEU A 51 -6.17 6.00 -6.15
CA LEU A 51 -6.01 7.36 -6.65
C LEU A 51 -4.63 7.45 -7.31
N ARG A 52 -4.57 7.98 -8.52
CA ARG A 52 -3.34 8.11 -9.32
C ARG A 52 -3.11 9.56 -9.72
N THR A 53 -1.86 10.01 -9.60
CA THR A 53 -1.44 11.38 -9.92
C THR A 53 0.01 11.44 -10.39
N SER A 54 0.30 12.29 -11.36
CA SER A 54 1.66 12.56 -11.85
C SER A 54 2.39 13.62 -11.01
N LEU A 55 1.75 14.14 -9.94
CA LEU A 55 2.28 15.16 -9.04
C LEU A 55 2.56 16.53 -9.71
N LEU A 56 1.90 16.81 -10.84
CA LEU A 56 1.90 18.13 -11.48
C LEU A 56 1.12 19.15 -10.66
N ARG A 57 0.04 18.71 -10.00
CA ARG A 57 -0.85 19.57 -9.18
C ARG A 57 -0.79 19.27 -7.69
N PHE A 58 -0.09 18.21 -7.30
CA PHE A 58 -0.08 17.69 -5.95
C PHE A 58 1.35 17.53 -5.44
N ARG A 59 1.54 17.76 -4.14
CA ARG A 59 2.80 17.48 -3.45
C ARG A 59 2.54 16.50 -2.30
N PRO A 60 3.26 15.37 -2.23
CA PRO A 60 3.16 14.49 -1.08
C PRO A 60 3.79 15.15 0.16
N GLU A 61 3.10 15.07 1.29
CA GLU A 61 3.58 15.58 2.59
C GLU A 61 3.22 14.59 3.70
N VAL A 62 4.12 14.40 4.67
CA VAL A 62 3.81 13.63 5.87
C VAL A 62 3.05 14.53 6.84
N ILE A 63 1.79 14.19 7.10
CA ILE A 63 0.95 14.95 8.02
C ILE A 63 1.13 14.41 9.44
N ILE A 64 1.53 15.29 10.37
CA ILE A 64 1.78 14.94 11.76
C ILE A 64 0.66 15.52 12.63
N ALA A 65 -0.07 14.65 13.34
CA ALA A 65 -1.17 15.08 14.21
C ALA A 65 -0.75 16.11 15.27
N ARG A 66 0.47 15.98 15.80
CA ARG A 66 1.02 16.87 16.83
C ARG A 66 1.19 18.32 16.34
N ASN A 67 1.31 18.54 15.02
CA ASN A 67 1.34 19.89 14.44
C ASN A 67 -0.02 20.59 14.49
N TYR A 68 -1.08 19.89 14.89
CA TYR A 68 -2.45 20.39 15.01
C TYR A 68 -3.02 20.20 16.42
N ASP A 69 -2.15 20.23 17.44
CA ASP A 69 -2.51 20.05 18.86
C ASP A 69 -3.24 18.73 19.16
N LYS A 70 -2.97 17.68 18.37
CA LYS A 70 -3.50 16.33 18.57
C LYS A 70 -2.37 15.35 18.85
N GLN A 71 -2.51 14.54 19.89
CA GLN A 71 -1.60 13.39 20.07
C GLN A 71 -1.83 12.32 19.01
N VAL A 72 -3.10 12.03 18.71
CA VAL A 72 -3.55 11.13 17.65
C VAL A 72 -4.80 11.72 17.00
N SER A 73 -5.00 11.43 15.72
CA SER A 73 -6.19 11.83 14.99
C SER A 73 -6.48 10.83 13.87
N ASN A 74 -7.73 10.78 13.41
CA ASN A 74 -8.11 9.96 12.27
C ASN A 74 -7.87 10.72 10.96
N VAL A 75 -7.78 9.96 9.87
CA VAL A 75 -7.52 10.48 8.51
C VAL A 75 -8.51 11.59 8.11
N LYS A 76 -9.80 11.44 8.44
CA LYS A 76 -10.84 12.42 8.10
C LYS A 76 -10.61 13.77 8.77
N GLN A 77 -10.28 13.77 10.06
CA GLN A 77 -9.96 15.00 10.79
C GLN A 77 -8.66 15.64 10.29
N LEU A 78 -7.62 14.83 10.04
CA LEU A 78 -6.36 15.33 9.52
C LEU A 78 -6.49 15.93 8.12
N ALA A 79 -7.35 15.38 7.25
CA ALA A 79 -7.65 15.98 5.95
C ALA A 79 -8.20 17.40 6.09
N VAL A 80 -9.16 17.61 7.01
CA VAL A 80 -9.73 18.94 7.27
C VAL A 80 -8.69 19.90 7.84
N LEU A 81 -7.92 19.47 8.84
CA LEU A 81 -6.95 20.32 9.54
C LEU A 81 -5.76 20.70 8.65
N SER A 82 -5.26 19.76 7.86
CA SER A 82 -4.15 19.97 6.94
C SER A 82 -4.56 20.65 5.64
N LYS A 83 -5.86 20.67 5.31
CA LYS A 83 -6.39 21.07 4.00
C LYS A 83 -5.84 20.24 2.85
N ALA A 84 -5.35 19.04 3.13
CA ALA A 84 -4.88 18.12 2.09
C ALA A 84 -6.06 17.60 1.27
N SER A 85 -5.88 17.54 -0.05
CA SER A 85 -6.90 17.02 -0.98
C SER A 85 -7.14 15.52 -0.80
N ILE A 86 -6.09 14.77 -0.48
CA ILE A 86 -6.09 13.31 -0.34
C ILE A 86 -5.26 12.95 0.88
N VAL A 87 -5.78 12.08 1.75
CA VAL A 87 -5.08 11.60 2.94
C VAL A 87 -5.32 10.11 3.12
N ILE A 88 -4.27 9.38 3.46
CA ILE A 88 -4.28 7.95 3.82
C ILE A 88 -3.47 7.73 5.09
N ASN A 89 -3.74 6.66 5.84
CA ASN A 89 -2.87 6.24 6.93
C ASN A 89 -1.52 5.73 6.36
N ALA A 90 -0.40 6.10 7.01
CA ALA A 90 0.94 5.86 6.45
C ALA A 90 1.74 4.77 7.18
N ASN A 91 2.07 4.98 8.46
CA ASN A 91 2.96 4.09 9.24
C ASN A 91 2.23 3.40 10.39
N PHE A 92 2.91 2.45 11.01
CA PHE A 92 2.47 1.78 12.24
C PHE A 92 2.90 2.56 13.48
N PHE A 93 2.17 2.35 14.58
CA PHE A 93 2.40 2.99 15.88
C PHE A 93 2.49 1.95 16.99
N ASP A 94 3.24 2.26 18.05
CA ASP A 94 3.25 1.47 19.29
C ASP A 94 1.99 1.74 20.13
N GLU A 95 1.85 1.03 21.25
CA GLU A 95 0.74 1.19 22.19
C GLU A 95 0.69 2.59 22.83
N GLN A 96 1.84 3.27 22.91
CA GLN A 96 1.99 4.65 23.38
C GLN A 96 1.75 5.68 22.27
N LYS A 97 1.32 5.23 21.08
CA LYS A 97 0.98 6.04 19.90
C LYS A 97 2.19 6.75 19.28
N ASN A 98 3.40 6.25 19.48
CA ASN A 98 4.59 6.74 18.79
C ASN A 98 4.81 5.98 17.47
N PRO A 99 5.36 6.61 16.43
CA PRO A 99 5.70 5.92 15.20
C PRO A 99 6.69 4.77 15.44
N LEU A 100 6.45 3.60 14.84
CA LEU A 100 7.37 2.46 14.97
C LEU A 100 8.60 2.57 14.07
N GLY A 101 8.50 3.23 12.92
CA GLY A 101 9.57 3.33 11.92
C GLY A 101 9.89 4.77 11.54
N LEU A 102 10.78 4.94 10.55
CA LEU A 102 11.25 6.25 10.11
C LEU A 102 10.09 7.21 9.83
N VAL A 103 10.24 8.43 10.35
CA VAL A 103 9.42 9.58 9.96
C VAL A 103 10.36 10.75 9.70
N ILE A 104 10.30 11.30 8.49
CA ILE A 104 10.94 12.56 8.11
C ILE A 104 9.85 13.51 7.64
N HIS A 105 9.90 14.75 8.12
CA HIS A 105 9.00 15.82 7.72
C HIS A 105 9.78 17.11 7.55
N ARG A 106 9.63 17.77 6.39
CA ARG A 106 10.37 18.98 6.01
C ARG A 106 11.88 18.86 6.22
N GLY A 107 12.43 17.68 5.95
CA GLY A 107 13.85 17.35 6.11
C GLY A 107 14.28 17.07 7.56
N GLN A 108 13.39 17.22 8.54
CA GLN A 108 13.67 16.86 9.93
C GLN A 108 13.32 15.40 10.18
N LYS A 109 14.29 14.62 10.66
CA LYS A 109 14.05 13.26 11.14
C LYS A 109 13.37 13.29 12.51
N LEU A 110 12.13 12.84 12.57
CA LEU A 110 11.30 12.83 13.79
C LEU A 110 11.29 11.47 14.49
N ASN A 111 11.50 10.39 13.74
CA ASN A 111 11.60 9.04 14.29
C ASN A 111 12.66 8.23 13.51
N PRO A 112 13.48 7.39 14.16
CA PRO A 112 14.52 6.62 13.47
C PRO A 112 13.98 5.47 12.64
N ILE A 113 14.81 4.92 11.76
CA ILE A 113 14.50 3.70 10.98
C ILE A 113 14.39 2.51 11.94
N HIS A 114 13.35 1.69 11.76
CA HIS A 114 13.25 0.38 12.37
C HIS A 114 14.00 -0.66 11.53
N ALA A 115 15.13 -1.17 12.01
CA ALA A 115 15.98 -2.10 11.25
C ALA A 115 15.55 -3.58 11.34
N GLY A 116 14.72 -3.94 12.31
CA GLY A 116 14.37 -5.34 12.59
C GLY A 116 13.18 -5.88 11.81
N GLY A 117 13.05 -7.21 11.81
CA GLY A 117 11.84 -7.92 11.39
C GLY A 117 11.55 -7.90 9.89
N ARG A 118 10.41 -8.50 9.54
CA ARG A 118 9.96 -8.72 8.15
C ARG A 118 8.86 -7.76 7.69
N THR A 119 8.33 -6.93 8.58
CA THR A 119 7.17 -6.06 8.30
C THR A 119 7.58 -4.67 7.83
N LEU A 120 8.41 -3.95 8.60
CA LEU A 120 8.78 -2.57 8.29
C LEU A 120 9.96 -2.52 7.30
N THR A 121 9.76 -3.05 6.10
CA THR A 121 10.83 -3.21 5.09
C THR A 121 10.87 -2.08 4.06
N GLY A 122 9.78 -1.33 3.89
CA GLY A 122 9.66 -0.28 2.88
C GLY A 122 9.76 1.12 3.45
N ILE A 123 10.44 2.00 2.74
CA ILE A 123 10.43 3.44 3.00
C ILE A 123 9.97 4.14 1.75
N PHE A 124 8.87 4.88 1.86
CA PHE A 124 8.52 5.89 0.87
C PHE A 124 9.22 7.18 1.22
N LYS A 125 9.90 7.75 0.23
CA LYS A 125 10.64 9.00 0.35
C LYS A 125 10.20 9.98 -0.72
N VAL A 126 10.24 11.25 -0.35
CA VAL A 126 10.00 12.39 -1.22
C VAL A 126 11.24 13.27 -1.13
N GLU A 127 11.78 13.61 -2.28
CA GLU A 127 12.82 14.60 -2.49
C GLU A 127 12.19 15.80 -3.21
N ARG A 128 12.96 16.86 -3.49
CA ARG A 128 12.39 18.09 -4.09
C ARG A 128 11.66 17.84 -5.41
N ASN A 129 12.15 16.92 -6.25
CA ASN A 129 11.68 16.70 -7.61
C ASN A 129 11.38 15.23 -7.91
N SER A 130 11.37 14.37 -6.89
CA SER A 130 11.30 12.92 -7.07
C SER A 130 10.64 12.26 -5.87
N ILE A 131 9.99 11.13 -6.15
CA ILE A 131 9.49 10.21 -5.14
C ILE A 131 10.18 8.85 -5.32
N GLY A 132 10.18 8.02 -4.29
CA GLY A 132 10.71 6.67 -4.40
C GLY A 132 10.27 5.76 -3.27
N ILE A 133 10.25 4.46 -3.55
CA ILE A 133 10.05 3.42 -2.54
C ILE A 133 11.31 2.56 -2.50
N VAL A 134 12.02 2.59 -1.37
CA VAL A 134 13.28 1.87 -1.19
C VAL A 134 13.17 0.85 -0.06
N HIS A 135 14.07 -0.14 -0.07
CA HIS A 135 14.24 -0.99 1.11
C HIS A 135 14.86 -0.18 2.24
N ARG A 136 14.47 -0.45 3.49
CA ARG A 136 15.00 0.26 4.67
C ARG A 136 16.53 0.23 4.78
N ASP A 137 17.15 -0.89 4.39
CA ASP A 137 18.60 -1.08 4.50
C ASP A 137 19.37 -0.34 3.38
N SER A 138 18.67 0.10 2.33
CA SER A 138 19.21 0.89 1.22
C SER A 138 18.84 2.36 1.33
N PHE A 139 18.19 2.77 2.41
CA PHE A 139 17.73 4.14 2.57
C PHE A 139 18.87 5.08 2.91
N LEU A 140 18.98 6.15 2.12
CA LEU A 140 19.88 7.26 2.36
C LEU A 140 19.04 8.52 2.65
N PRO A 141 19.28 9.21 3.77
CA PRO A 141 18.49 10.38 4.15
C PRO A 141 18.84 11.65 3.37
N ASP A 142 19.85 11.63 2.51
CA ASP A 142 20.30 12.84 1.79
C ASP A 142 19.18 13.39 0.90
N ARG A 143 18.94 14.70 0.98
CA ARG A 143 17.93 15.45 0.20
C ARG A 143 16.47 15.04 0.40
N VAL A 144 16.19 14.08 1.28
CA VAL A 144 14.83 13.64 1.61
C VAL A 144 14.13 14.72 2.41
N VAL A 145 12.99 15.19 1.91
CA VAL A 145 12.15 16.18 2.59
C VAL A 145 11.01 15.53 3.36
N GLU A 146 10.45 14.43 2.86
CA GLU A 146 9.42 13.67 3.55
C GLU A 146 9.75 12.18 3.46
N ALA A 147 9.53 11.42 4.53
CA ALA A 147 9.62 9.97 4.46
C ALA A 147 8.78 9.30 5.54
N VAL A 148 8.24 8.13 5.20
CA VAL A 148 7.56 7.23 6.12
C VAL A 148 8.00 5.81 5.88
N GLN A 149 8.27 5.09 6.97
CA GLN A 149 8.53 3.66 6.93
C GLN A 149 7.28 2.86 7.24
N ALA A 150 6.99 1.88 6.39
CA ALA A 150 5.88 0.97 6.51
C ALA A 150 6.26 -0.41 5.92
N GLY A 151 5.27 -1.26 5.72
CA GLY A 151 5.44 -2.47 4.91
C GLY A 151 4.60 -3.66 5.38
N PRO A 152 4.91 -4.86 4.86
CA PRO A 152 6.08 -5.16 4.02
C PRO A 152 6.03 -4.50 2.63
N ARG A 153 7.19 -4.29 1.99
CA ARG A 153 7.22 -4.06 0.53
C ARG A 153 6.58 -5.25 -0.17
N LEU A 154 5.66 -4.97 -1.10
CA LEU A 154 4.91 -6.00 -1.81
C LEU A 154 5.52 -6.31 -3.16
N ILE A 155 5.95 -5.29 -3.90
CA ILE A 155 6.46 -5.41 -5.26
C ILE A 155 7.78 -4.63 -5.35
N VAL A 156 8.74 -5.18 -6.07
CA VAL A 156 10.07 -4.59 -6.31
C VAL A 156 10.44 -4.88 -7.75
N ASP A 157 10.79 -3.84 -8.51
CA ASP A 157 11.15 -3.97 -9.93
C ASP A 157 10.12 -4.76 -10.74
N ASN A 158 8.83 -4.46 -10.49
CA ASN A 158 7.69 -5.13 -11.11
C ASN A 158 7.56 -6.64 -10.80
N GLU A 159 8.24 -7.13 -9.75
CA GLU A 159 8.17 -8.52 -9.31
C GLU A 159 7.61 -8.63 -7.88
N PRO A 160 6.79 -9.66 -7.59
CA PRO A 160 6.23 -9.85 -6.26
C PRO A 160 7.30 -10.30 -5.27
N VAL A 161 7.34 -9.67 -4.09
CA VAL A 161 8.17 -10.13 -2.97
C VAL A 161 7.63 -11.47 -2.45
N ALA A 162 8.47 -12.51 -2.51
CA ALA A 162 8.10 -13.85 -2.07
C ALA A 162 8.03 -13.99 -0.53
N LYS A 163 7.30 -15.01 -0.07
CA LYS A 163 7.24 -15.44 1.34
C LYS A 163 6.76 -14.34 2.30
N LEU A 164 5.77 -13.57 1.87
CA LEU A 164 5.01 -12.67 2.72
C LEU A 164 4.01 -13.46 3.59
N ASN A 165 3.55 -12.83 4.66
CA ASN A 165 2.53 -13.43 5.51
C ASN A 165 1.23 -13.62 4.72
N LYS A 166 0.59 -14.79 4.85
CA LYS A 166 -0.67 -15.14 4.20
C LYS A 166 -1.91 -14.65 4.96
N THR A 167 -1.74 -13.82 5.99
CA THR A 167 -2.87 -13.22 6.71
C THR A 167 -3.66 -12.28 5.82
N SER A 168 -4.96 -12.47 5.84
CA SER A 168 -5.91 -11.55 5.22
C SER A 168 -6.23 -10.42 6.19
N SER A 169 -6.29 -9.18 5.69
CA SER A 169 -6.73 -8.03 6.47
C SER A 169 -7.18 -6.89 5.56
N ARG A 170 -7.76 -5.83 6.14
CA ARG A 170 -7.87 -4.54 5.45
C ARG A 170 -6.46 -4.02 5.16
N ARG A 171 -6.27 -3.43 3.99
CA ARG A 171 -4.97 -2.95 3.53
C ARG A 171 -5.11 -1.54 2.97
N SER A 172 -4.09 -0.75 3.20
CA SER A 172 -3.85 0.52 2.52
C SER A 172 -2.37 0.60 2.19
N GLY A 173 -2.05 1.36 1.16
CA GLY A 173 -0.68 1.50 0.74
C GLY A 173 -0.52 2.47 -0.41
N ILE A 174 0.71 2.49 -0.89
CA ILE A 174 1.14 3.36 -1.98
C ILE A 174 2.00 2.56 -2.95
N CYS A 175 1.94 2.96 -4.22
CA CYS A 175 2.73 2.42 -5.30
C CYS A 175 3.27 3.55 -6.16
N ILE A 176 4.27 3.24 -6.96
CA ILE A 176 4.75 4.08 -8.05
C ILE A 176 4.63 3.21 -9.29
N ASP A 177 3.90 3.67 -10.30
CA ASP A 177 3.74 2.92 -11.54
C ASP A 177 4.94 3.10 -12.49
N ARG A 178 4.85 2.49 -13.67
CA ARG A 178 5.93 2.50 -14.68
C ARG A 178 6.13 3.88 -15.28
N GLU A 179 5.11 4.73 -15.26
CA GLU A 179 5.15 6.13 -15.67
C GLU A 179 5.62 7.08 -14.56
N ASN A 180 6.08 6.53 -13.41
CA ASN A 180 6.54 7.28 -12.25
C ASN A 180 5.45 8.19 -11.62
N ARG A 181 4.19 7.79 -11.74
CA ARG A 181 3.05 8.44 -11.07
C ARG A 181 2.86 7.82 -9.69
N LEU A 182 2.38 8.60 -8.74
CA LEU A 182 2.04 8.14 -7.40
C LEU A 182 0.64 7.52 -7.41
N LEU A 183 0.54 6.30 -6.86
CA LEU A 183 -0.73 5.64 -6.59
C LEU A 183 -0.91 5.50 -5.08
N LEU A 184 -2.11 5.82 -4.60
CA LEU A 184 -2.57 5.51 -3.25
C LEU A 184 -3.72 4.53 -3.37
N PHE A 185 -3.75 3.48 -2.55
CA PHE A 185 -4.83 2.51 -2.60
C PHE A 185 -5.34 2.12 -1.22
N ILE A 186 -6.62 1.79 -1.17
CA ILE A 186 -7.26 1.13 -0.04
C ILE A 186 -8.05 -0.08 -0.53
N PHE A 187 -8.01 -1.15 0.25
CA PHE A 187 -8.93 -2.27 0.11
C PHE A 187 -9.99 -2.20 1.21
N THR A 188 -11.22 -1.98 0.80
CA THR A 188 -12.41 -1.95 1.66
C THR A 188 -13.27 -3.16 1.36
N GLY A 189 -13.52 -4.05 2.31
CA GLY A 189 -14.24 -5.28 2.04
C GLY A 189 -14.53 -6.08 3.29
N SER A 190 -15.03 -7.30 3.06
CA SER A 190 -15.56 -8.28 4.01
C SER A 190 -14.69 -8.50 5.24
N PHE A 191 -15.26 -9.22 6.22
CA PHE A 191 -14.63 -9.49 7.52
C PHE A 191 -13.17 -9.97 7.43
N LEU A 192 -12.82 -10.75 6.40
CA LEU A 192 -11.48 -11.34 6.26
C LEU A 192 -10.46 -10.39 5.62
N GLY A 193 -10.86 -9.48 4.72
CA GLY A 193 -9.92 -8.61 4.01
C GLY A 193 -9.25 -9.25 2.79
N ILE A 194 -8.05 -8.77 2.44
CA ILE A 194 -7.20 -9.27 1.34
C ILE A 194 -5.82 -9.70 1.86
N THR A 195 -5.27 -10.78 1.30
CA THR A 195 -3.90 -11.25 1.56
C THR A 195 -2.86 -10.43 0.78
N HIS A 196 -1.59 -10.56 1.13
CA HIS A 196 -0.52 -9.93 0.35
C HIS A 196 -0.37 -10.53 -1.05
N GLU A 197 -0.58 -11.85 -1.21
CA GLU A 197 -0.46 -12.54 -2.51
C GLU A 197 -1.56 -12.06 -3.48
N GLU A 198 -2.81 -11.95 -3.02
CA GLU A 198 -3.92 -11.40 -3.82
C GLU A 198 -3.69 -9.93 -4.16
N LEU A 199 -3.21 -9.13 -3.19
CA LEU A 199 -2.91 -7.72 -3.43
C LEU A 199 -1.75 -7.53 -4.42
N GLN A 200 -0.72 -8.38 -4.37
CA GLN A 200 0.36 -8.39 -5.35
C GLN A 200 -0.16 -8.71 -6.75
N ALA A 201 -1.01 -9.73 -6.89
CA ALA A 201 -1.58 -10.11 -8.19
C ALA A 201 -2.40 -8.95 -8.80
N LEU A 202 -3.20 -8.26 -7.99
CA LEU A 202 -3.96 -7.11 -8.44
C LEU A 202 -3.06 -5.94 -8.86
N LEU A 203 -2.07 -5.59 -8.03
CA LEU A 203 -1.19 -4.45 -8.29
C LEU A 203 -0.19 -4.69 -9.44
N LEU A 204 -0.03 -5.93 -9.89
CA LEU A 204 0.78 -6.31 -11.05
C LEU A 204 -0.05 -6.47 -12.34
N ASP A 205 -1.38 -6.37 -12.25
CA ASP A 205 -2.26 -6.39 -13.41
C ASP A 205 -2.00 -5.16 -14.29
N ASP A 206 -2.02 -5.33 -15.61
CA ASP A 206 -1.71 -4.25 -16.56
C ASP A 206 -2.72 -3.11 -16.54
N SER A 207 -3.87 -3.30 -15.88
CA SER A 207 -4.83 -2.22 -15.68
C SER A 207 -4.42 -1.22 -14.60
N VAL A 208 -3.38 -1.46 -13.79
CA VAL A 208 -2.90 -0.56 -12.71
C VAL A 208 -1.82 0.39 -13.20
#